data_AF-A0A925H4B8-F1
#
_entry.id   AF-A0A925H4B8-F1
#
_cell.length_a   1.000
_cell.length_b   1.000
_cell.length_c   1.000
_cell.angle_alpha   90.00
_cell.angle_beta   90.00
_cell.angle_gamma   90.00
#
_symmetry.space_group_name_H-M   'P 1'
#
loop_
_entity.id
_entity.type
_entity.pdbx_description
1 polymer ?
#
loop_
_entity_poly.entity_id
_entity_poly.type
_entity_poly.pdbx_seq_one_letter_code
_entity_poly.pdbx_strand_id
1 'polypeptide(L)'
;MKFVLSSVVVIALVLSASGQTAKDVKSESYPSQEVAIQPATFFGPFKINGKKPKGLENFDYFILGYKTDADAARDNREALLPDAQGLVAVRGQVSTVKGNLLNFESVRLIEKGMVTLYHKRGLPTRLVHSLPVTISFSTVEVKGVRYVFQGEYLDEPAEEKGGFTHLSGVMSKFKKGKLVAEEKVGFARVAYEGLSNGQFADEGEQ
;
A
#
# COMPACT_ATOMS: atom_id res chain seq x y z
N MET A 1 52.54 -5.70 71.69
CA MET A 1 53.82 -5.95 70.99
C MET A 1 54.21 -7.42 71.19
N LYS A 2 53.98 -8.26 70.18
CA LYS A 2 54.52 -9.62 69.98
C LYS A 2 54.09 -10.06 68.57
N PHE A 3 55.07 -10.32 67.71
CA PHE A 3 54.94 -10.89 66.37
C PHE A 3 54.48 -12.35 66.45
N VAL A 4 53.94 -12.90 65.35
CA VAL A 4 54.45 -14.12 64.66
C VAL A 4 53.50 -14.64 63.55
N LEU A 5 54.09 -14.76 62.34
CA LEU A 5 53.87 -15.66 61.18
C LEU A 5 52.45 -15.81 60.58
N SER A 6 52.19 -15.37 59.34
CA SER A 6 52.61 -15.92 58.04
C SER A 6 52.26 -17.39 57.79
N SER A 7 51.15 -17.61 57.08
CA SER A 7 50.95 -18.77 56.19
C SER A 7 50.31 -18.30 54.89
N VAL A 8 51.14 -18.27 53.86
CA VAL A 8 50.78 -18.06 52.46
C VAL A 8 50.15 -19.34 51.95
N VAL A 9 48.90 -19.29 51.47
CA VAL A 9 48.31 -20.38 50.69
C VAL A 9 48.46 -20.00 49.22
N VAL A 10 49.39 -20.68 48.56
CA VAL A 10 49.57 -20.66 47.10
C VAL A 10 48.53 -21.62 46.52
N ILE A 11 47.46 -21.07 45.92
CA ILE A 11 46.61 -21.86 45.02
C ILE A 11 47.16 -21.65 43.61
N ALA A 12 47.96 -22.61 43.16
CA ALA A 12 48.24 -22.80 41.75
C ALA A 12 46.99 -23.43 41.11
N LEU A 13 46.33 -22.72 40.20
CA LEU A 13 45.38 -23.33 39.28
C LEU A 13 45.79 -23.05 37.84
N VAL A 14 45.85 -24.15 37.12
CA VAL A 14 46.48 -24.35 35.83
C VAL A 14 45.70 -23.62 34.73
N LEU A 15 46.43 -22.81 33.96
CA LEU A 15 46.01 -22.26 32.68
C LEU A 15 45.89 -23.39 31.65
N SER A 16 44.66 -23.81 31.32
CA SER A 16 44.39 -24.56 30.09
C SER A 16 44.06 -23.57 28.97
N ALA A 17 45.10 -23.14 28.26
CA ALA A 17 44.97 -22.54 26.95
C ALA A 17 44.70 -23.65 25.92
N SER A 18 43.45 -23.80 25.53
CA SER A 18 43.08 -24.50 24.29
C SER A 18 42.43 -23.47 23.38
N GLY A 19 43.25 -22.90 22.49
CA GLY A 19 42.81 -22.01 21.45
C GLY A 19 41.80 -22.71 20.54
N GLN A 20 40.56 -22.23 20.55
CA GLN A 20 39.79 -22.14 19.32
C GLN A 20 39.77 -20.67 18.96
N THR A 21 40.61 -20.33 17.99
CA THR A 21 40.49 -19.12 17.20
C THR A 21 39.07 -19.05 16.67
N ALA A 22 38.21 -18.29 17.35
CA ALA A 22 37.01 -17.75 16.75
C ALA A 22 37.50 -17.02 15.50
N LYS A 23 37.20 -17.58 14.33
CA LYS A 23 37.29 -16.80 13.09
C LYS A 23 36.40 -15.59 13.35
N ASP A 24 37.02 -14.42 13.45
CA ASP A 24 36.35 -13.15 13.21
C ASP A 24 35.74 -13.25 11.81
N VAL A 25 34.51 -13.76 11.76
CA VAL A 25 33.61 -13.52 10.64
C VAL A 25 33.36 -12.03 10.74
N LYS A 26 34.13 -11.29 9.96
CA LYS A 26 33.85 -9.91 9.61
C LYS A 26 32.43 -9.93 9.05
N SER A 27 31.44 -9.74 9.93
CA SER A 27 30.07 -9.57 9.51
C SER A 27 30.09 -8.26 8.75
N GLU A 28 30.19 -8.35 7.43
CA GLU A 28 29.72 -7.29 6.57
C GLU A 28 28.29 -7.04 7.03
N SER A 29 28.12 -5.98 7.82
CA SER A 29 26.82 -5.41 8.08
C SER A 29 26.37 -4.89 6.73
N TYR A 30 25.73 -5.75 5.95
CA TYR A 30 24.85 -5.30 4.89
C TYR A 30 23.89 -4.35 5.61
N PRO A 31 23.81 -3.06 5.21
CA PRO A 31 22.69 -2.26 5.68
C PRO A 31 21.46 -3.06 5.27
N SER A 32 20.71 -3.56 6.26
CA SER A 32 19.39 -4.10 6.04
C SER A 32 18.56 -2.91 5.58
N GLN A 33 18.69 -2.61 4.29
CA GLN A 33 17.69 -1.92 3.52
C GLN A 33 16.52 -2.91 3.50
N GLU A 34 15.81 -2.98 4.63
CA GLU A 34 14.38 -3.22 4.68
C GLU A 34 13.80 -2.03 3.89
N VAL A 35 13.98 -2.06 2.57
CA VAL A 35 13.20 -1.26 1.65
C VAL A 35 11.82 -1.81 1.92
N ALA A 36 11.01 -1.09 2.68
CA ALA A 36 9.58 -1.31 2.69
C ALA A 36 9.13 -1.12 1.23
N ILE A 37 9.07 -2.23 0.47
CA ILE A 37 8.58 -2.28 -0.91
C ILE A 37 7.05 -2.13 -0.82
N GLN A 38 6.54 -0.99 -0.37
CA GLN A 38 5.09 -0.80 -0.17
C GLN A 38 4.54 0.59 -0.54
N PRO A 39 5.04 1.28 -1.59
CA PRO A 39 4.17 2.19 -2.33
C PRO A 39 3.56 1.56 -3.57
N ALA A 40 4.26 0.63 -4.24
CA ALA A 40 3.91 0.16 -5.59
C ALA A 40 2.58 -0.61 -5.71
N THR A 41 1.96 -1.01 -4.60
CA THR A 41 0.68 -1.73 -4.57
C THR A 41 -0.53 -0.84 -4.82
N PHE A 42 -0.45 0.47 -4.50
CA PHE A 42 -1.56 1.40 -4.61
C PHE A 42 -1.72 2.05 -6.00
N PHE A 43 -0.70 1.90 -6.87
CA PHE A 43 -0.61 2.59 -8.15
C PHE A 43 -0.97 1.70 -9.33
N GLY A 44 -1.42 2.32 -10.42
CA GLY A 44 -1.85 1.63 -11.63
C GLY A 44 -3.36 1.69 -11.83
N PRO A 45 -3.86 0.88 -12.77
CA PRO A 45 -5.27 0.87 -13.12
C PRO A 45 -6.11 -0.03 -12.20
N PHE A 46 -7.32 0.44 -11.93
CA PHE A 46 -8.32 -0.23 -11.11
C PHE A 46 -9.66 -0.29 -11.85
N LYS A 47 -10.22 -1.49 -11.96
CA LYS A 47 -11.54 -1.76 -12.58
C LYS A 47 -12.54 -2.19 -11.51
N ILE A 48 -13.81 -1.82 -11.67
CA ILE A 48 -14.87 -2.35 -10.81
C ILE A 48 -14.92 -3.87 -11.00
N ASN A 49 -14.95 -4.59 -9.89
CA ASN A 49 -15.02 -6.04 -9.86
C ASN A 49 -16.44 -6.52 -10.20
N GLY A 50 -16.55 -7.55 -11.04
CA GLY A 50 -17.82 -8.09 -11.52
C GLY A 50 -18.67 -7.09 -12.34
N LYS A 51 -19.99 -7.25 -12.27
CA LYS A 51 -20.96 -6.43 -13.03
C LYS A 51 -21.01 -4.99 -12.51
N LYS A 52 -20.88 -4.02 -13.44
CA LYS A 52 -20.98 -2.59 -13.14
C LYS A 52 -22.36 -2.23 -12.57
N PRO A 53 -22.44 -1.51 -11.43
CA PRO A 53 -23.71 -1.06 -10.86
C PRO A 53 -24.47 -0.11 -11.79
N LYS A 54 -25.78 -0.01 -11.57
CA LYS A 54 -26.65 0.89 -12.33
C LYS A 54 -26.20 2.34 -12.15
N GLY A 55 -26.14 3.09 -13.26
CA GLY A 55 -25.66 4.47 -13.31
C GLY A 55 -24.14 4.61 -13.42
N LEU A 56 -23.35 3.57 -13.13
CA LEU A 56 -21.89 3.53 -13.29
C LEU A 56 -21.44 2.75 -14.53
N GLU A 57 -22.34 2.40 -15.45
CA GLU A 57 -22.04 1.55 -16.62
C GLU A 57 -21.01 2.18 -17.57
N ASN A 58 -20.97 3.52 -17.61
CA ASN A 58 -20.01 4.26 -18.43
C ASN A 58 -18.62 4.35 -17.80
N PHE A 59 -18.45 4.02 -16.51
CA PHE A 59 -17.14 3.92 -15.91
C PHE A 59 -16.41 2.70 -16.47
N ASP A 60 -15.13 2.85 -16.80
CA ASP A 60 -14.31 1.72 -17.21
C ASP A 60 -13.28 1.38 -16.13
N TYR A 61 -12.31 2.26 -15.92
CA TYR A 61 -11.29 2.14 -14.89
C TYR A 61 -10.84 3.52 -14.41
N PHE A 62 -10.13 3.57 -13.30
CA PHE A 62 -9.32 4.73 -12.94
C PHE A 62 -7.85 4.33 -12.84
N ILE A 63 -6.94 5.28 -13.07
CA ILE A 63 -5.50 5.08 -12.89
C ILE A 63 -5.02 6.03 -11.80
N LEU A 64 -4.27 5.50 -10.85
CA LEU A 64 -3.48 6.27 -9.89
C LEU A 64 -2.00 6.22 -10.28
N GLY A 65 -1.32 7.37 -10.30
CA GLY A 65 0.07 7.47 -10.73
C GLY A 65 0.87 8.55 -9.99
N TYR A 66 2.16 8.61 -10.33
CA TYR A 66 3.09 9.65 -9.88
C TYR A 66 2.56 11.05 -10.18
N LYS A 67 2.74 11.98 -9.24
CA LYS A 67 2.31 13.37 -9.39
C LYS A 67 2.90 14.07 -10.62
N THR A 68 4.15 13.76 -10.99
CA THR A 68 4.82 14.39 -12.14
C THR A 68 5.23 13.36 -13.20
N ASP A 69 5.34 13.80 -14.46
CA ASP A 69 5.84 12.96 -15.55
C ASP A 69 7.32 12.59 -15.37
N ALA A 70 8.11 13.48 -14.77
CA ALA A 70 9.53 13.23 -14.50
C ALA A 70 9.71 12.09 -13.50
N ASP A 71 8.89 12.05 -12.44
CA ASP A 71 8.89 10.96 -11.45
C ASP A 71 8.41 9.66 -12.09
N ALA A 72 7.38 9.72 -12.94
CA ALA A 72 6.89 8.56 -13.66
C ALA A 72 7.93 7.96 -14.61
N ALA A 73 8.64 8.79 -15.37
CA ALA A 73 9.65 8.34 -16.34
C ALA A 73 10.87 7.66 -15.68
N ARG A 74 11.13 7.96 -14.40
CA ARG A 74 12.26 7.43 -13.64
C ARG A 74 11.87 6.36 -12.62
N ASP A 75 10.59 5.99 -12.54
CA ASP A 75 10.04 5.19 -11.43
C ASP A 75 10.50 5.71 -10.06
N ASN A 76 10.40 7.03 -9.83
CA ASN A 76 10.93 7.68 -8.62
C ASN A 76 10.07 7.35 -7.40
N ARG A 77 10.26 6.18 -6.80
CA ARG A 77 9.46 5.69 -5.66
C ARG A 77 9.50 6.59 -4.44
N GLU A 78 10.54 7.41 -4.27
CA GLU A 78 10.62 8.39 -3.19
C GLU A 78 9.53 9.47 -3.30
N ALA A 79 9.08 9.78 -4.52
CA ALA A 79 7.96 10.70 -4.76
C ALA A 79 6.61 10.14 -4.29
N LEU A 80 6.55 8.86 -3.90
CA LEU A 80 5.36 8.18 -3.41
C LEU A 80 5.36 7.99 -1.89
N LEU A 81 6.37 8.52 -1.19
CA LEU A 81 6.41 8.46 0.26
C LEU A 81 5.37 9.41 0.86
N PRO A 82 4.65 9.00 1.91
CA PRO A 82 3.76 9.89 2.63
C PRO A 82 4.53 11.02 3.31
N ASP A 83 3.93 12.21 3.36
CA ASP A 83 4.45 13.34 4.15
C ASP A 83 4.23 13.14 5.66
N ALA A 84 4.59 14.15 6.46
CA ALA A 84 4.43 14.11 7.92
C ALA A 84 2.96 13.95 8.39
N GLN A 85 2.00 14.19 7.51
CA GLN A 85 0.56 14.04 7.75
C GLN A 85 0.01 12.72 7.19
N GLY A 86 0.86 11.88 6.60
CA GLY A 86 0.47 10.63 5.95
C GLY A 86 -0.04 10.81 4.52
N LEU A 87 0.05 12.02 3.94
CA LEU A 87 -0.47 12.29 2.59
C LEU A 87 0.56 11.91 1.54
N VAL A 88 0.14 11.10 0.57
CA VAL A 88 0.93 10.73 -0.59
C VAL A 88 0.54 11.60 -1.78
N ALA A 89 1.53 12.22 -2.42
CA ALA A 89 1.32 13.16 -3.51
C ALA A 89 1.14 12.40 -4.83
N VAL A 90 -0.10 12.36 -5.35
CA VAL A 90 -0.46 11.54 -6.51
C VAL A 90 -1.28 12.32 -7.54
N ARG A 91 -1.36 11.80 -8.76
CA ARG A 91 -2.33 12.23 -9.78
C ARG A 91 -3.08 11.03 -10.34
N GLY A 92 -4.08 11.28 -11.15
CA GLY A 92 -4.77 10.20 -11.83
C GLY A 92 -5.92 10.69 -12.70
N GLN A 93 -6.63 9.72 -13.26
CA GLN A 93 -7.74 9.96 -14.16
C GLN A 93 -8.71 8.78 -14.16
N VAL A 94 -9.97 9.06 -14.48
CA VAL A 94 -10.97 8.06 -14.83
C VAL A 94 -11.03 7.93 -16.35
N SER A 95 -11.07 6.70 -16.84
CA SER A 95 -11.47 6.37 -18.20
C SER A 95 -12.93 5.91 -18.23
N THR A 96 -13.63 6.30 -19.28
CA THR A 96 -14.98 5.81 -19.57
C THR A 96 -14.94 4.76 -20.66
N VAL A 97 -15.98 3.91 -20.74
CA VAL A 97 -16.10 2.88 -21.79
C VAL A 97 -16.07 3.47 -23.20
N LYS A 98 -16.43 4.75 -23.35
CA LYS A 98 -16.38 5.50 -24.62
C LYS A 98 -15.02 6.17 -24.88
N GLY A 99 -13.99 5.88 -24.06
CA GLY A 99 -12.65 6.45 -24.19
C GLY A 99 -12.49 7.89 -23.73
N ASN A 100 -13.50 8.53 -23.11
CA ASN A 100 -13.30 9.85 -22.51
C ASN A 100 -12.45 9.71 -21.25
N LEU A 101 -11.47 10.59 -21.10
CA LEU A 101 -10.61 10.70 -19.92
C LEU A 101 -11.06 11.89 -19.07
N LEU A 102 -11.20 11.65 -17.76
CA LEU A 102 -11.56 12.66 -16.78
C LEU A 102 -10.46 12.72 -15.71
N ASN A 103 -9.62 13.75 -15.78
CA ASN A 103 -8.54 13.95 -14.81
C ASN A 103 -9.09 14.15 -13.41
N PHE A 104 -8.32 13.78 -12.40
CA PHE A 104 -8.65 14.12 -11.02
C PHE A 104 -8.52 15.64 -10.82
N GLU A 105 -9.60 16.27 -10.38
CA GLU A 105 -9.61 17.62 -9.84
C GLU A 105 -8.93 17.63 -8.45
N SER A 106 -9.22 16.60 -7.66
CA SER A 106 -8.59 16.38 -6.36
C SER A 106 -8.39 14.89 -6.14
N VAL A 107 -7.27 14.52 -5.54
CA VAL A 107 -7.01 13.16 -5.06
C VAL A 107 -6.24 13.24 -3.76
N ARG A 108 -6.61 12.40 -2.80
CA ARG A 108 -5.88 12.21 -1.54
C ARG A 108 -5.69 10.73 -1.33
N LEU A 109 -4.44 10.32 -1.21
CA LEU A 109 -4.05 9.00 -0.73
C LEU A 109 -3.43 9.22 0.65
N ILE A 110 -4.03 8.66 1.69
CA ILE A 110 -3.58 8.83 3.07
C ILE A 110 -3.19 7.46 3.60
N GLU A 111 -1.90 7.31 3.85
CA GLU A 111 -1.30 6.17 4.53
C GLU A 111 -1.05 6.59 5.98
N LYS A 112 -1.94 6.17 6.89
CA LYS A 112 -1.70 6.39 8.32
C LYS A 112 -0.86 5.21 8.83
N GLY A 113 0.25 5.51 9.49
CA GLY A 113 1.24 4.50 9.91
C GLY A 113 0.75 3.51 10.98
N MET A 114 1.69 2.71 11.50
CA MET A 114 1.45 1.57 12.40
C MET A 114 0.70 1.88 13.69
N VAL A 115 -0.19 0.97 14.12
CA VAL A 115 -0.77 0.98 15.48
C VAL A 115 0.11 0.18 16.45
N THR A 116 0.50 0.79 17.57
CA THR A 116 1.14 0.10 18.71
C THR A 116 0.06 -0.35 19.71
N LEU A 117 -0.05 -1.65 20.00
CA LEU A 117 -0.96 -2.19 21.04
C LEU A 117 -0.16 -2.79 22.21
N TYR A 118 -0.54 -2.45 23.44
CA TYR A 118 0.11 -2.94 24.67
C TYR A 118 -0.51 -4.23 25.23
N HIS A 119 0.34 -5.02 25.89
CA HIS A 119 0.17 -6.40 26.33
C HIS A 119 -0.89 -6.70 27.40
N LYS A 120 -1.38 -7.95 27.35
CA LYS A 120 -1.65 -8.76 28.55
C LYS A 120 -0.69 -9.96 28.55
N ARG A 121 0.19 -10.07 29.55
CA ARG A 121 1.06 -11.23 29.90
C ARG A 121 2.38 -11.48 29.11
N GLY A 122 3.30 -10.51 29.13
CA GLY A 122 4.74 -10.82 29.33
C GLY A 122 5.56 -11.48 28.20
N LEU A 123 5.07 -11.60 26.96
CA LEU A 123 5.87 -12.05 25.81
C LEU A 123 5.68 -11.09 24.63
N PRO A 124 6.74 -10.44 24.10
CA PRO A 124 6.62 -9.57 22.94
C PRO A 124 6.36 -10.38 21.66
N THR A 125 5.14 -10.33 21.15
CA THR A 125 4.78 -10.80 19.82
C THR A 125 4.53 -9.57 18.94
N ARG A 126 5.41 -9.34 17.95
CA ARG A 126 5.28 -8.24 16.99
C ARG A 126 4.17 -8.57 15.99
N LEU A 127 2.98 -8.01 16.17
CA LEU A 127 1.98 -7.91 15.11
C LEU A 127 1.89 -6.45 14.68
N VAL A 128 2.31 -6.19 13.45
CA VAL A 128 2.23 -4.89 12.80
C VAL A 128 0.89 -4.85 12.06
N HIS A 129 -0.07 -4.09 12.56
CA HIS A 129 -1.22 -3.67 11.75
C HIS A 129 -0.93 -2.25 11.23
N SER A 130 -0.72 -2.13 9.93
CA SER A 130 -0.85 -0.86 9.21
C SER A 130 -2.28 -0.35 9.39
N LEU A 131 -2.49 0.94 9.67
CA LEU A 131 -3.85 1.49 9.52
C LEU A 131 -4.24 1.39 8.04
N PRO A 132 -5.53 1.23 7.72
CA PRO A 132 -5.97 1.08 6.35
C PRO A 132 -5.55 2.31 5.53
N VAL A 133 -4.95 2.05 4.36
CA VAL A 133 -4.62 3.11 3.42
C VAL A 133 -5.92 3.59 2.79
N THR A 134 -6.22 4.87 2.94
CA THR A 134 -7.47 5.45 2.44
C THR A 134 -7.22 6.28 1.18
N ILE A 135 -8.15 6.22 0.25
CA ILE A 135 -8.11 7.01 -0.97
C ILE A 135 -9.45 7.73 -1.17
N SER A 136 -9.35 8.99 -1.60
CA SER A 136 -10.50 9.73 -2.10
C SER A 136 -10.10 10.51 -3.33
N PHE A 137 -11.00 10.61 -4.31
CA PHE A 137 -10.80 11.46 -5.46
C PHE A 137 -12.10 12.08 -5.94
N SER A 138 -11.94 13.15 -6.71
CA SER A 138 -12.97 13.77 -7.51
C SER A 138 -12.39 14.07 -8.88
N THR A 139 -13.15 13.81 -9.94
CA THR A 139 -12.76 14.20 -11.30
C THR A 139 -13.16 15.63 -11.61
N VAL A 140 -12.51 16.22 -12.61
CA VAL A 140 -13.04 17.39 -13.30
C VAL A 140 -14.40 17.05 -13.94
N GLU A 141 -15.28 18.04 -14.07
CA GLU A 141 -16.55 17.87 -14.77
C GLU A 141 -16.33 17.97 -16.29
N VAL A 142 -16.66 16.91 -17.04
CA VAL A 142 -16.55 16.88 -18.51
C VAL A 142 -17.91 16.55 -19.09
N LYS A 143 -18.42 17.43 -19.99
CA LYS A 143 -19.76 17.30 -20.59
C LYS A 143 -20.86 17.11 -19.53
N GLY A 144 -20.70 17.79 -18.40
CA GLY A 144 -21.61 17.69 -17.27
C GLY A 144 -21.45 16.42 -16.44
N VAL A 145 -20.42 15.59 -16.61
CA VAL A 145 -20.23 14.36 -15.83
C VAL A 145 -19.02 14.50 -14.91
N ARG A 146 -19.20 14.13 -13.64
CA ARG A 146 -18.16 14.08 -12.61
C ARG A 146 -18.28 12.79 -11.81
N TYR A 147 -17.14 12.20 -11.43
CA TYR A 147 -17.09 11.07 -10.52
C TYR A 147 -16.43 11.48 -9.20
N VAL A 148 -16.92 10.91 -8.11
CA VAL A 148 -16.35 11.03 -6.77
C VAL A 148 -16.20 9.64 -6.20
N PHE A 149 -15.11 9.39 -5.50
CA PHE A 149 -14.86 8.12 -4.84
C PHE A 149 -14.23 8.35 -3.47
N GLN A 150 -14.60 7.50 -2.51
CA GLN A 150 -13.96 7.41 -1.21
C GLN A 150 -13.94 5.95 -0.77
N GLY A 151 -12.77 5.46 -0.37
CA GLY A 151 -12.59 4.07 0.01
C GLY A 151 -11.26 3.78 0.71
N GLU A 152 -11.01 2.49 0.90
CA GLU A 152 -9.84 1.96 1.58
C GLU A 152 -9.27 0.75 0.85
N TYR A 153 -7.94 0.67 0.81
CA TYR A 153 -7.26 -0.53 0.36
C TYR A 153 -7.41 -1.61 1.42
N LEU A 154 -7.63 -2.83 0.94
CA LEU A 154 -7.75 -3.99 1.81
C LEU A 154 -6.35 -4.55 2.08
N ASP A 155 -6.05 -4.85 3.34
CA ASP A 155 -4.79 -5.49 3.74
C ASP A 155 -4.61 -6.85 3.05
N GLU A 156 -5.72 -7.61 2.97
CA GLU A 156 -5.83 -8.85 2.21
C GLU A 156 -6.91 -8.70 1.14
N PRO A 157 -6.63 -9.00 -0.15
CA PRO A 157 -7.65 -8.93 -1.19
C PRO A 157 -8.83 -9.87 -0.88
N ALA A 158 -10.03 -9.33 -0.88
CA ALA A 158 -11.25 -10.11 -0.64
C ALA A 158 -11.76 -10.71 -1.96
N GLU A 159 -12.12 -11.99 -1.96
CA GLU A 159 -12.78 -12.61 -3.11
C GLU A 159 -14.26 -12.20 -3.14
N GLU A 160 -14.65 -11.44 -4.16
CA GLU A 160 -16.01 -10.94 -4.34
C GLU A 160 -16.39 -10.96 -5.82
N LYS A 161 -17.62 -11.33 -6.15
CA LYS A 161 -18.20 -11.19 -7.51
C LYS A 161 -17.31 -11.71 -8.65
N GLY A 162 -16.58 -12.82 -8.41
CA GLY A 162 -15.74 -13.48 -9.41
C GLY A 162 -14.31 -12.94 -9.54
N GLY A 163 -13.83 -12.12 -8.60
CA GLY A 163 -12.44 -11.65 -8.61
C GLY A 163 -11.95 -11.14 -7.25
N PHE A 164 -10.66 -10.81 -7.18
CA PHE A 164 -10.04 -10.26 -5.96
C PHE A 164 -10.19 -8.73 -5.89
N THR A 165 -10.99 -8.27 -4.94
CA THR A 165 -11.14 -6.87 -4.58
C THR A 165 -9.91 -6.41 -3.77
N HIS A 166 -9.22 -5.38 -4.24
CA HIS A 166 -8.04 -4.79 -3.58
C HIS A 166 -8.38 -3.46 -2.89
N LEU A 167 -9.45 -2.80 -3.35
CA LEU A 167 -9.90 -1.50 -2.88
C LEU A 167 -11.43 -1.53 -2.79
N SER A 168 -11.99 -1.17 -1.65
CA SER A 168 -13.44 -1.09 -1.43
C SER A 168 -13.84 0.33 -1.08
N GLY A 169 -15.01 0.77 -1.54
CA GLY A 169 -15.49 2.10 -1.20
C GLY A 169 -16.83 2.44 -1.84
N VAL A 170 -17.18 3.72 -1.76
CA VAL A 170 -18.39 4.28 -2.37
C VAL A 170 -17.99 5.13 -3.56
N MET A 171 -18.59 4.83 -4.71
CA MET A 171 -18.42 5.60 -5.93
C MET A 171 -19.73 6.30 -6.29
N SER A 172 -19.63 7.61 -6.46
CA SER A 172 -20.76 8.48 -6.80
C SER A 172 -20.52 9.12 -8.17
N LYS A 173 -21.59 9.23 -8.96
CA LYS A 173 -21.58 9.90 -10.25
C LYS A 173 -22.56 11.07 -10.24
N PHE A 174 -22.09 12.20 -10.73
CA PHE A 174 -22.86 13.41 -10.87
C PHE A 174 -23.08 13.72 -12.35
N LYS A 175 -24.27 14.23 -12.68
CA LYS A 175 -24.61 14.78 -13.99
C LYS A 175 -25.20 16.19 -13.84
N LYS A 176 -24.51 17.20 -14.38
CA LYS A 176 -24.86 18.63 -14.27
C LYS A 176 -25.04 19.04 -12.80
N GLY A 177 -24.08 18.69 -11.95
CA GLY A 177 -24.11 18.92 -10.50
C GLY A 177 -25.09 18.05 -9.68
N LYS A 178 -25.95 17.23 -10.31
CA LYS A 178 -26.91 16.37 -9.59
C LYS A 178 -26.36 14.95 -9.42
N LEU A 179 -26.50 14.38 -8.22
CA LEU A 179 -26.19 12.97 -7.98
C LEU A 179 -27.13 12.09 -8.81
N VAL A 180 -26.56 11.19 -9.62
CA VAL A 180 -27.33 10.27 -10.48
C VAL A 180 -27.08 8.79 -10.19
N ALA A 181 -26.01 8.47 -9.46
CA ALA A 181 -25.70 7.13 -8.99
C ALA A 181 -24.77 7.22 -7.79
N GLU A 182 -24.94 6.32 -6.83
CA GLU A 182 -24.07 6.15 -5.66
C GLU A 182 -24.12 4.70 -5.23
N GLU A 183 -22.99 4.01 -5.29
CA GLU A 183 -22.95 2.56 -5.09
C GLU A 183 -21.67 2.14 -4.37
N LYS A 184 -21.79 1.10 -3.54
CA LYS A 184 -20.62 0.43 -2.97
C LYS A 184 -19.97 -0.43 -4.05
N VAL A 185 -18.69 -0.22 -4.26
CA VAL A 185 -17.90 -0.90 -5.31
C VAL A 185 -16.63 -1.49 -4.72
N GLY A 186 -16.27 -2.67 -5.21
CA GLY A 186 -14.94 -3.26 -5.06
C GLY A 186 -14.17 -3.09 -6.35
N PHE A 187 -12.88 -2.77 -6.26
CA PHE A 187 -11.98 -2.61 -7.38
C PHE A 187 -10.93 -3.71 -7.40
N ALA A 188 -10.73 -4.30 -8.56
CA ALA A 188 -9.59 -5.16 -8.86
C ALA A 188 -8.49 -4.33 -9.53
N ARG A 189 -7.24 -4.58 -9.15
CA ARG A 189 -6.08 -4.03 -9.86
C ARG A 189 -5.88 -4.83 -11.15
N VAL A 190 -5.56 -4.15 -12.25
CA VAL A 190 -5.32 -4.80 -13.55
C VAL A 190 -3.93 -4.44 -14.09
N ALA A 191 -3.42 -5.22 -15.03
CA ALA A 191 -2.20 -4.88 -15.76
C ALA A 191 -2.49 -3.75 -16.77
N TYR A 192 -1.51 -2.88 -17.04
CA TYR A 192 -1.62 -1.82 -18.05
C TYR A 192 -1.88 -2.39 -19.46
N GLU A 193 -1.28 -3.53 -19.78
CA GLU A 193 -1.48 -4.25 -21.05
C GLU A 193 -2.93 -4.71 -21.25
N GLY A 194 -3.66 -4.95 -20.14
CA GLY A 194 -5.08 -5.28 -20.13
C GLY A 194 -6.02 -4.09 -20.32
N LEU A 195 -5.49 -2.87 -20.53
CA LEU A 195 -6.29 -1.68 -20.82
C LEU A 195 -6.43 -1.40 -22.32
N SER A 196 -5.45 -1.83 -23.13
CA SER A 196 -5.42 -1.61 -24.58
C SER A 196 -6.27 -2.60 -25.38
N ASN A 197 -6.63 -3.73 -24.78
CA ASN A 197 -7.49 -4.73 -25.41
C ASN A 197 -8.87 -4.66 -24.76
N GLY A 198 -9.90 -4.34 -25.54
CA GLY A 198 -11.31 -4.50 -25.16
C GLY A 198 -11.74 -5.96 -24.95
N GLN A 199 -10.86 -6.81 -24.44
CA GLN A 199 -11.04 -8.24 -24.20
C GLN A 199 -11.44 -8.48 -22.73
N PHE A 200 -12.57 -7.93 -22.34
CA PHE A 200 -13.45 -8.56 -21.35
C PHE A 200 -14.88 -8.46 -21.89
N ALA A 201 -15.02 -8.83 -23.16
CA ALA A 201 -16.30 -9.19 -23.70
C ALA A 201 -16.62 -10.58 -23.15
N ASP A 202 -17.54 -10.61 -22.20
CA ASP A 202 -18.57 -11.64 -22.13
C ASP A 202 -18.05 -13.09 -22.05
N GLU A 203 -17.54 -13.47 -20.89
CA GLU A 203 -17.56 -14.89 -20.49
C GLU A 203 -18.62 -15.07 -19.39
N GLY A 204 -19.83 -15.41 -19.85
CA GLY A 204 -20.66 -16.46 -19.24
C GLY A 204 -21.61 -16.06 -18.12
N GLU A 205 -22.92 -16.08 -18.42
CA GLU A 205 -23.88 -17.14 -18.04
C GLU A 205 -25.30 -16.55 -18.24
N GLN A 206 -26.02 -16.95 -19.30
CA GLN A 206 -26.88 -18.15 -19.40
C GLN A 206 -27.84 -18.34 -18.22
#